data_AF-A0AAI8SRS6-F1
#
_entry.id   AF-A0AAI8SRS6-F1
#
_cell.length_a   1.000
_cell.length_b   1.000
_cell.length_c   1.000
_cell.angle_alpha   90.00
_cell.angle_beta   90.00
_cell.angle_gamma   90.00
#
_symmetry.space_group_name_H-M   'P 1'
#
loop_
_entity.id
_entity.type
_entity.pdbx_description
1 polymer ?
#
loop_
_entity_poly.entity_id
_entity_poly.type
_entity_poly.pdbx_seq_one_letter_code
_entity_poly.pdbx_strand_id
1 'polypeptide(L)' 'MLEIAPFGVHLTLVDSAVSAAALMKVVDAEKPPLRVFFGSSPLETAKADYESRLRTWEEWQPVAELTQG' A
#
# COMPACT_ATOMS: atom_id res chain seq x y z
N MET A 1 -14.64 34.66 -30.70
CA MET A 1 -15.65 33.96 -29.88
C MET A 1 -15.54 32.48 -30.17
N LEU A 2 -14.88 31.73 -29.29
CA LEU A 2 -15.02 30.29 -29.19
C LEU A 2 -14.85 29.96 -27.71
N GLU A 3 -15.97 29.66 -27.04
CA GLU A 3 -15.99 29.12 -25.68
C GLU A 3 -15.58 27.65 -25.72
N ILE A 4 -14.66 27.25 -24.84
CA ILE A 4 -14.44 25.85 -24.47
C ILE A 4 -14.25 25.79 -22.95
N ALA A 5 -15.27 25.32 -22.23
CA ALA A 5 -15.18 24.66 -20.93
C ALA A 5 -16.39 23.69 -20.84
N PRO A 6 -16.40 22.58 -20.07
CA PRO A 6 -15.57 22.25 -18.92
C PRO A 6 -15.17 20.75 -18.81
N PHE A 7 -13.89 20.42 -18.74
CA PHE A 7 -13.46 19.14 -18.13
C PHE A 7 -12.39 19.43 -17.10
N GLY A 8 -12.84 19.74 -15.88
CA GLY A 8 -11.98 19.76 -14.71
C GLY A 8 -11.63 18.32 -14.32
N VAL A 9 -10.61 17.75 -14.94
CA VAL A 9 -9.84 16.71 -14.27
C VAL A 9 -9.06 17.43 -13.18
N HIS A 10 -9.53 17.33 -11.93
CA HIS A 10 -8.69 17.70 -10.78
C HIS A 10 -7.63 16.61 -10.62
N LEU A 11 -6.69 16.57 -11.56
CA LEU A 11 -5.45 15.85 -11.38
C LEU A 11 -4.68 16.70 -10.38
N THR A 12 -4.74 16.34 -9.10
CA THR A 12 -3.74 16.82 -8.15
C THR A 12 -2.40 16.35 -8.67
N LEU A 13 -1.71 17.25 -9.39
CA LEU A 13 -0.37 17.01 -9.86
C LEU A 13 0.46 16.76 -8.60
N VAL A 14 0.87 15.51 -8.41
CA VAL A 14 1.66 15.14 -7.23
C VAL A 14 3.00 15.83 -7.40
N ASP A 15 3.36 16.69 -6.44
CA ASP A 15 4.64 17.38 -6.49
C ASP A 15 5.77 16.35 -6.42
N SER A 16 6.56 16.30 -7.48
CA SER A 16 7.72 15.40 -7.59
C SER A 16 8.73 15.62 -6.46
N ALA A 17 8.84 16.84 -5.93
CA ALA A 17 9.72 17.16 -4.80
C ALA A 17 9.26 16.47 -3.51
N VAL A 18 7.95 16.40 -3.27
CA VAL A 18 7.38 15.71 -2.10
C VAL A 18 7.65 14.21 -2.18
N SER A 19 7.49 13.62 -3.37
CA SER A 19 7.77 12.20 -3.61
C SER A 19 9.26 11.88 -3.43
N ALA A 20 10.13 12.73 -3.97
CA ALA A 20 11.58 12.59 -3.81
C ALA A 20 12.00 12.69 -2.34
N ALA A 21 11.47 13.68 -1.60
CA ALA A 21 11.77 13.84 -0.17
C ALA A 21 11.33 12.61 0.66
N ALA A 22 10.18 12.01 0.35
CA ALA A 22 9.71 10.80 1.02
C ALA A 22 10.64 9.60 0.77
N LEU A 23 11.11 9.44 -0.48
CA LEU A 23 12.07 8.38 -0.83
C LEU A 23 13.42 8.59 -0.16
N MET A 24 13.95 9.81 -0.16
CA MET A 24 15.25 10.12 0.47
C MET A 24 15.26 9.79 1.96
N LYS A 25 14.16 10.03 2.67
CA LYS A 25 14.03 9.60 4.09
C LYS A 25 14.20 8.10 4.29
N VAL A 26 13.77 7.28 3.34
CA VAL A 26 13.92 5.82 3.40
C VAL A 26 15.38 5.43 3.12
N VAL A 27 16.00 6.06 2.13
CA VAL A 27 17.40 5.82 1.75
C VAL A 27 18.37 6.23 2.86
N ASP A 28 18.11 7.35 3.52
CA ASP A 28 18.98 7.92 4.56
C ASP A 28 18.79 7.25 5.94
N ALA A 29 17.84 6.33 6.09
CA ALA A 29 17.61 5.63 7.36
C ALA A 29 18.80 4.73 7.71
N GLU A 30 19.23 4.72 8.98
CA GLU A 30 20.33 3.86 9.46
C GLU A 30 20.09 2.37 9.13
N LYS A 31 18.82 1.95 9.15
CA LYS A 31 18.38 0.60 8.77
C LYS A 31 17.19 0.72 7.82
N PRO A 32 17.43 0.85 6.50
CA PRO A 32 16.36 1.05 5.55
C PRO A 32 15.46 -0.19 5.47
N PRO A 33 14.12 -0.03 5.43
CA PRO A 33 13.21 -1.15 5.31
C PRO A 33 13.29 -1.79 3.91
N LEU A 34 13.12 -3.11 3.83
CA LEU A 34 13.07 -3.83 2.54
C LEU A 34 11.81 -3.52 1.72
N ARG A 35 10.75 -3.04 2.38
CA ARG A 35 9.46 -2.70 1.78
C ARG A 35 8.89 -1.49 2.48
N VAL A 36 8.41 -0.52 1.71
CA VAL A 36 7.75 0.69 2.20
C VAL A 36 6.54 1.00 1.34
N PHE A 37 5.46 1.46 1.96
CA PHE A 37 4.29 1.97 1.28
C PHE A 37 4.31 3.49 1.31
N PHE A 38 4.03 4.12 0.18
CA PHE A 38 3.87 5.58 0.08
C PHE A 38 2.39 5.93 -0.11
N GLY A 39 1.94 6.98 0.56
CA GLY A 39 0.52 7.35 0.60
C GLY A 39 -0.25 6.68 1.74
N SER A 40 -1.49 7.12 1.97
CA SER A 40 -2.31 6.73 3.13
C SER A 40 -3.06 5.41 2.95
N SER A 41 -3.38 5.02 1.72
CA SER A 41 -4.21 3.84 1.43
C SER A 41 -3.47 2.49 1.41
N PRO A 42 -2.26 2.36 0.83
CA PRO A 42 -1.72 1.03 0.52
C PRO A 42 -1.44 0.15 1.74
N LEU A 43 -1.09 0.75 2.88
CA LEU A 43 -0.87 -0.01 4.12
C LEU A 43 -2.18 -0.63 4.62
N GLU A 44 -3.29 0.10 4.58
CA GLU A 44 -4.59 -0.40 5.03
C GLU A 44 -5.12 -1.50 4.10
N THR A 45 -4.91 -1.37 2.79
CA THR A 45 -5.21 -2.44 1.83
C THR A 45 -4.39 -3.70 2.12
N ALA A 46 -3.08 -3.56 2.33
CA ALA A 46 -2.23 -4.71 2.65
C ALA A 46 -2.66 -5.39 3.96
N LYS A 47 -3.00 -4.61 5.01
CA LYS A 47 -3.50 -5.16 6.27
C LYS A 47 -4.76 -5.98 6.07
N ALA A 48 -5.76 -5.45 5.35
CA ALA A 48 -7.00 -6.15 5.09
C ALA A 48 -6.77 -7.49 4.34
N ASP A 49 -5.89 -7.49 3.34
CA ASP A 49 -5.53 -8.70 2.60
C ASP A 49 -4.86 -9.75 3.50
N TYR A 50 -3.91 -9.35 4.35
CA TYR A 50 -3.23 -10.26 5.27
C TYR A 50 -4.17 -10.79 6.34
N GLU A 51 -5.09 -9.96 6.86
CA GLU A 51 -6.10 -10.39 7.82
C GLU A 51 -7.03 -11.44 7.18
N SER A 52 -7.46 -11.21 5.94
CA SER A 52 -8.27 -12.19 5.22
C SER A 52 -7.54 -13.52 5.03
N ARG A 53 -6.25 -13.48 4.65
CA ARG A 53 -5.44 -14.70 4.48
C ARG A 53 -5.26 -15.45 5.79
N LEU A 54 -4.96 -14.71 6.87
CA LEU A 54 -4.76 -15.31 8.19
C LEU A 54 -6.04 -16.02 8.66
N ARG A 55 -7.21 -15.38 8.50
CA ARG A 55 -8.51 -15.97 8.83
C ARG A 55 -8.73 -17.28 8.06
N THR A 56 -8.41 -17.30 6.77
CA THR A 56 -8.50 -18.52 5.96
C THR A 56 -7.55 -19.61 6.48
N TRP A 57 -6.31 -19.28 6.85
CA TRP A 57 -5.39 -20.28 7.39
C TRP A 57 -5.84 -20.82 8.76
N GLU A 58 -6.35 -19.96 9.64
CA GLU A 58 -6.90 -20.35 10.93
C GLU A 58 -8.11 -21.27 10.79
N GLU A 59 -9.02 -20.98 9.85
CA GLU A 59 -10.19 -21.82 9.55
C GLU A 59 -9.79 -23.24 9.13
N TRP A 60 -8.69 -23.38 8.39
CA TRP A 60 -8.20 -24.65 7.87
C TRP A 60 -7.11 -25.30 8.74
N GLN A 61 -6.73 -24.68 9.86
CA GLN A 61 -5.74 -25.21 10.79
C GLN A 61 -6.05 -26.65 11.26
N PRO A 62 -7.31 -27.02 11.59
CA PRO A 62 -7.62 -28.38 12.01
C PRO A 62 -7.31 -29.43 10.94
N VAL A 63 -7.44 -29.08 9.65
CA VAL A 63 -7.12 -30.00 8.54
C VAL A 63 -5.62 -30.23 8.44
N ALA A 64 -4.80 -29.20 8.64
CA ALA A 64 -3.35 -29.34 8.66
C ALA A 64 -2.88 -30.25 9.81
N GLU A 65 -3.51 -30.12 10.99
CA GLU A 65 -3.19 -30.91 12.19
C GLU A 65 -3.51 -32.40 12.05
N LEU A 66 -4.42 -32.80 11.13
CA LEU A 66 -4.68 -34.22 10.84
C LEU A 66 -3.44 -35.00 10.38
N THR A 67 -2.43 -34.30 9.87
CA THR A 67 -1.18 -34.91 9.38
C THR A 67 -0.06 -34.92 10.43
N GLN A 68 -0.29 -34.39 11.63
CA GLN A 68 0.64 -34.55 12.74
C GLN A 68 0.57 -35.99 13.26
N GLY A 69 1.54 -36.80 12.85
CA GLY A 69 1.85 -38.11 13.44
C GLY A 69 2.87 -38.02 14.54
#